data_AF-A0A972ILV8-F1
#
_entry.id   AF-A0A972ILV8-F1
#
_cell.length_a   1.000
_cell.length_b   1.000
_cell.length_c   1.000
_cell.angle_alpha   90.00
_cell.angle_beta   90.00
_cell.angle_gamma   90.00
#
_symmetry.space_group_name_H-M   'P 1'
#
loop_
_entity.id
_entity.type
_entity.pdbx_description
1 polymer ?
#
loop_
_entity_poly.entity_id
_entity_poly.type
_entity_poly.pdbx_seq_one_letter_code
_entity_poly.pdbx_strand_id
1 'polypeptide(L)' 'MTKYVYDGVQCIAEYDGDDTLLRKYIHGPSIDEPICIIEAAGGYAGTYCYHFDALGSVVALSDADGGIWGQAFR' A
#
# COMPACT_ATOMS: atom_id res chain seq x y z
N MET A 1 2.93 -14.30 14.81
CA MET A 1 4.21 -13.83 14.24
C MET A 1 3.89 -13.26 12.88
N THR A 2 4.49 -12.15 12.50
CA THR A 2 4.31 -11.56 11.17
C THR A 2 5.63 -11.68 10.42
N LYS A 3 5.57 -12.13 9.17
CA LYS A 3 6.74 -12.27 8.29
C LYS A 3 6.67 -11.18 7.22
N TYR A 4 7.80 -10.54 6.95
CA TYR A 4 7.92 -9.49 5.94
C TYR A 4 8.86 -9.94 4.83
N VAL A 5 8.44 -9.73 3.58
CA VAL A 5 9.24 -10.04 2.39
C VAL A 5 9.70 -8.74 1.76
N TYR A 6 10.99 -8.67 1.43
CA TYR A 6 11.63 -7.48 0.90
C TYR A 6 12.19 -7.72 -0.50
N ASP A 7 12.09 -6.72 -1.35
CA ASP A 7 12.90 -6.54 -2.55
C ASP A 7 13.88 -5.40 -2.31
N GLY A 8 15.15 -5.73 -2.12
CA GLY A 8 16.16 -4.78 -1.64
C GLY A 8 15.76 -4.15 -0.29
N VAL A 9 15.49 -2.84 -0.31
CA VAL A 9 15.08 -2.07 0.88
C VAL A 9 13.55 -1.91 1.00
N GLN A 10 12.79 -2.31 -0.03
CA GLN A 10 11.35 -2.13 -0.09
C GLN A 10 10.64 -3.39 0.44
N CYS A 11 9.78 -3.24 1.45
CA CYS A 11 8.88 -4.31 1.86
C CYS A 11 7.80 -4.48 0.78
N ILE A 12 7.64 -5.67 0.23
CA ILE A 12 6.71 -5.95 -0.88
C ILE A 12 5.53 -6.83 -0.45
N ALA A 13 5.65 -7.57 0.66
CA ALA A 13 4.56 -8.38 1.18
C ALA A 13 4.67 -8.67 2.68
N GLU A 14 3.50 -8.87 3.29
CA GLU A 14 3.33 -9.30 4.68
C GLU A 14 2.58 -10.64 4.70
N TYR A 15 3.05 -11.58 5.52
CA TYR A 15 2.43 -12.88 5.77
C TYR A 15 2.22 -13.08 7.28
N ASP A 16 1.22 -13.87 7.65
CA ASP A 16 1.03 -14.30 9.02
C ASP A 16 2.01 -15.44 9.43
N GLY A 17 1.79 -16.02 10.61
CA GLY A 17 2.63 -17.09 11.14
C GLY A 17 2.55 -18.38 10.31
N ASP A 18 1.44 -18.59 9.62
CA ASP A 18 1.06 -19.80 8.90
C ASP A 18 1.29 -19.67 7.38
N ASP A 19 2.05 -18.65 6.96
CA ASP A 19 2.37 -18.34 5.56
C ASP A 19 1.15 -17.93 4.71
N THR A 20 0.08 -17.43 5.37
CA THR A 20 -1.03 -16.77 4.66
C THR A 20 -0.65 -15.34 4.30
N LEU A 21 -0.81 -14.98 3.04
CA LEU A 21 -0.58 -13.60 2.58
C LEU A 21 -1.61 -12.66 3.20
N LEU A 22 -1.13 -11.59 3.84
CA LEU A 22 -1.97 -10.54 4.42
C LEU A 22 -2.04 -9.31 3.51
N ARG A 23 -0.88 -8.82 3.07
CA ARG A 23 -0.78 -7.55 2.31
C ARG A 23 0.30 -7.62 1.25
N LYS A 24 0.09 -6.87 0.17
CA LYS A 24 1.14 -6.50 -0.80
C LYS A 24 1.33 -5.01 -0.81
N TYR A 25 2.58 -4.57 -0.99
CA TYR A 25 2.95 -3.18 -1.13
C TYR A 25 3.58 -2.96 -2.50
N ILE A 26 3.06 -1.99 -3.23
CA ILE A 26 3.57 -1.59 -4.54
C ILE A 26 4.30 -0.27 -4.36
N HIS A 27 5.56 -0.24 -4.78
CA HIS A 27 6.41 0.94 -4.75
C HIS A 27 6.72 1.39 -6.17
N GLY A 28 6.98 2.68 -6.32
CA GLY A 28 7.53 3.28 -7.51
C GLY A 28 9.02 2.96 -7.69
N PRO A 29 9.61 3.43 -8.80
CA PRO A 29 11.01 3.18 -9.13
C PRO A 29 11.99 3.87 -8.17
N SER A 30 11.54 4.89 -7.43
CA SER A 30 12.37 5.64 -6.50
C SER A 30 12.26 5.10 -5.06
N ILE A 31 13.17 5.56 -4.20
CA ILE A 31 13.07 5.30 -2.76
C ILE A 31 11.92 6.14 -2.20
N ASP A 32 11.19 5.57 -1.23
CA ASP A 32 10.10 6.25 -0.51
C ASP A 32 8.95 6.71 -1.42
N GLU A 33 8.61 5.89 -2.41
CA GLU A 33 7.54 6.17 -3.38
C GLU A 33 6.43 5.10 -3.30
N PRO A 34 5.65 5.00 -2.20
CA PRO A 34 4.59 4.02 -2.11
C PRO A 34 3.43 4.37 -3.06
N ILE A 35 2.99 3.42 -3.88
CA ILE A 35 1.90 3.63 -4.86
C ILE A 35 0.58 3.12 -4.29
N CYS A 36 0.55 1.85 -3.88
CA CYS A 36 -0.65 1.24 -3.33
C CYS A 36 -0.34 0.10 -2.37
N ILE A 37 -1.32 -0.16 -1.52
CA ILE A 37 -1.40 -1.34 -0.67
C ILE A 37 -2.57 -2.20 -1.13
N ILE A 38 -2.41 -3.52 -1.08
CA ILE A 38 -3.44 -4.48 -1.43
C ILE A 38 -3.65 -5.42 -0.24
N GLU A 39 -4.79 -5.30 0.43
CA GLU A 39 -5.23 -6.24 1.46
C GLU A 39 -5.67 -7.54 0.78
N ALA A 40 -4.92 -8.63 1.04
CA ALA A 40 -5.07 -9.88 0.29
C ALA A 40 -6.47 -10.50 0.42
N ALA A 41 -7.12 -10.34 1.58
CA ALA A 41 -8.47 -10.83 1.82
C ALA A 41 -9.52 -10.18 0.89
N GLY A 42 -9.28 -8.94 0.43
CA GLY A 42 -10.18 -8.19 -0.45
C GLY A 42 -9.88 -8.35 -1.94
N GLY A 43 -8.78 -9.02 -2.32
CA GLY A 43 -8.33 -9.09 -3.71
C GLY A 43 -8.18 -7.68 -4.30
N TYR A 44 -8.71 -7.44 -5.50
CA TYR A 44 -8.70 -6.11 -6.13
C TYR A 44 -9.42 -5.06 -5.29
N ALA A 45 -10.56 -5.40 -4.67
CA ALA A 45 -11.34 -4.47 -3.85
C ALA A 45 -10.61 -4.05 -2.55
N GLY A 46 -9.59 -4.80 -2.13
CA GLY A 46 -8.70 -4.44 -1.03
C GLY A 46 -7.57 -3.48 -1.42
N THR A 47 -7.59 -2.91 -2.63
CA THR A 47 -6.57 -1.97 -3.10
C THR A 47 -6.84 -0.57 -2.56
N TYR A 48 -5.82 0.05 -1.99
CA TYR A 48 -5.83 1.45 -1.60
C TYR A 48 -4.62 2.18 -2.20
N CYS A 49 -4.87 3.30 -2.86
CA CYS A 49 -3.85 4.05 -3.61
C CYS A 49 -3.54 5.40 -2.95
N TYR A 50 -2.24 5.66 -2.74
CA TYR A 50 -1.77 6.92 -2.18
C TYR A 50 -1.78 8.01 -3.26
N HIS A 51 -2.25 9.19 -2.90
CA HIS A 51 -2.22 10.38 -3.76
C HIS A 51 -1.27 11.41 -3.15
N PHE A 52 -0.40 11.97 -3.98
CA PHE A 52 0.63 12.90 -3.56
C PHE A 52 0.39 14.30 -4.12
N ASP A 53 0.79 15.33 -3.37
CA ASP A 53 0.90 16.67 -3.92
C ASP A 53 2.19 16.85 -4.73
N ALA A 54 2.37 18.05 -5.30
CA ALA A 54 3.55 18.39 -6.10
C ALA A 54 4.87 18.37 -5.32
N LEU A 55 4.83 18.30 -3.98
CA LEU A 55 6.00 18.21 -3.10
C LEU A 55 6.25 16.77 -2.62
N GLY A 56 5.44 15.80 -3.05
CA GLY A 56 5.55 14.40 -2.65
C GLY A 56 4.92 14.09 -1.28
N SER A 57 4.11 14.98 -0.72
CA SER A 57 3.35 14.68 0.50
C SER A 57 2.07 13.91 0.17
N VAL A 58 1.76 12.85 0.93
CA VAL A 58 0.47 12.15 0.81
C VAL A 58 -0.66 13.09 1.22
N VAL A 59 -1.63 13.28 0.33
CA VAL A 59 -2.81 14.14 0.54
C VAL A 59 -4.12 13.39 0.60
N ALA A 60 -4.19 12.20 -0.01
CA ALA A 60 -5.37 11.35 0.03
C ALA A 60 -5.03 9.87 -0.15
N LEU A 61 -5.98 9.02 0.21
CA LEU A 61 -6.01 7.59 -0.05
C LEU A 61 -7.34 7.28 -0.74
N SER A 62 -7.31 6.67 -1.92
CA SER A 62 -8.51 6.17 -2.59
C SER A 62 -8.65 4.66 -2.45
N ASP A 63 -9.88 4.16 -2.45
CA ASP A 63 -10.17 2.73 -2.59
C ASP A 63 -10.11 2.27 -4.07
N ALA A 64 -10.38 0.99 -4.29
CA ALA A 64 -10.34 0.35 -5.60
C ALA A 64 -11.38 0.89 -6.60
N ASP A 65 -12.47 1.50 -6.12
CA ASP A 65 -13.50 2.12 -6.95
C ASP A 65 -13.20 3.61 -7.24
N GLY A 66 -12.06 4.11 -6.73
CA GLY A 66 -11.64 5.51 -6.86
C GLY A 66 -12.32 6.44 -5.86
N GLY A 67 -13.08 5.91 -4.90
CA GLY A 67 -13.65 6.66 -3.80
C GLY A 67 -12.55 7.14 -2.84
N ILE A 68 -12.66 8.37 -2.34
CA ILE A 68 -11.72 8.87 -1.33
C ILE A 68 -12.04 8.20 0.01
N TRP A 69 -11.14 7.32 0.44
CA TRP A 69 -11.24 6.60 1.71
C TRP A 69 -10.73 7.45 2.87
N GLY A 70 -9.68 8.24 2.63
CA GLY A 70 -9.11 9.16 3.60
C GLY A 70 -8.46 10.36 2.93
N GLN A 71 -8.51 11.52 3.60
CA GLN A 71 -7.91 12.76 3.13
C GLN A 71 -7.16 13.44 4.27
N ALA A 72 -5.98 13.99 3.98
CA ALA A 72 -5.25 14.78 4.96
C ALA A 72 -5.96 16.13 5.12
N PHE A 73 -6.42 16.45 6.34
CA PHE A 73 -6.92 17.79 6.65
C PHE A 73 -5.73 18.76 6.61
N ARG A 74 -5.74 19.71 5.68
CA ARG A 74 -4.88 20.90 5.72
C ARG A 74 -5.59 22.03 6.42
#